data_AF-A0AAW2MJX6-F1
#
_entry.id   AF-A0AAW2MJX6-F1
#
_cell.length_a   1.000
_cell.length_b   1.000
_cell.length_c   1.000
_cell.angle_alpha   90.00
_cell.angle_beta   90.00
_cell.angle_gamma   90.00
#
_symmetry.space_group_name_H-M   'P 1'
#
loop_
_entity.id
_entity.type
_entity.pdbx_description
1 polymer ?
#
loop_
_entity_poly.entity_id
_entity_poly.type
_entity_poly.pdbx_seq_one_letter_code
_entity_poly.pdbx_strand_id
1 'polypeptide(L)'
;MFGFCLSRRQSHKEYWEEQSGFCCRVGQHKFCLGASRGRNQVQKGQRLHSLMDIKFVGGVLRIPQLNIYYETESQFTNLVAYEQYLPDGEPRYVSDYTFFLHCLINTPHDVELLRRRGIIGNCLGNDEEVSLMFNRLGKSILTSSKFSYSQTFADVNKHYRRRTKKWVAKLWRDYFNSPWSILKFLAAVALLALAFLQTFYTVYSYYNPKTNSNGPPSGS
;
A
#
# COMPACT_ATOMS: atom_id res chain seq x y z
N MET A 1 -10.99 11.77 -4.39
CA MET A 1 -10.22 11.12 -5.48
C MET A 1 -8.72 11.37 -5.34
N PHE A 2 -8.29 12.64 -5.29
CA PHE A 2 -6.94 13.05 -4.90
C PHE A 2 -6.48 12.52 -3.53
N GLY A 3 -7.41 12.42 -2.57
CA GLY A 3 -7.11 11.88 -1.24
C GLY A 3 -6.55 10.45 -1.23
N PHE A 4 -6.81 9.63 -2.27
CA PHE A 4 -6.28 8.27 -2.32
C PHE A 4 -4.80 8.24 -2.69
N CYS A 5 -4.37 9.08 -3.63
CA CYS A 5 -2.96 9.18 -4.02
C CYS A 5 -2.16 9.99 -2.98
N LEU A 6 -2.75 11.06 -2.42
CA LEU A 6 -2.13 11.87 -1.35
C LEU A 6 -2.01 11.10 -0.02
N SER A 7 -3.01 10.31 0.39
CA SER A 7 -2.95 9.49 1.62
C SER A 7 -1.90 8.35 1.51
N ARG A 8 -1.55 7.91 0.29
CA ARG A 8 -0.51 6.90 0.07
C ARG A 8 0.91 7.39 0.29
N ARG A 9 1.19 8.70 0.17
CA ARG A 9 2.55 9.25 0.35
C ARG A 9 3.08 9.10 1.78
N GLN A 10 2.20 8.84 2.75
CA GLN A 10 2.53 8.69 4.19
C GLN A 10 2.28 7.28 4.74
N SER A 11 1.84 6.31 3.93
CA SER A 11 1.44 4.98 4.42
C SER A 11 2.49 3.91 4.12
N HIS A 12 2.96 3.21 5.16
CA HIS A 12 3.78 2.00 5.04
C HIS A 12 3.03 0.95 4.20
N LYS A 13 3.67 0.42 3.15
CA LYS A 13 3.08 -0.63 2.29
C LYS A 13 3.52 -1.99 2.79
N GLU A 14 2.57 -2.86 3.13
CA GLU A 14 2.86 -4.26 3.49
C GLU A 14 2.37 -5.20 2.39
N TYR A 15 3.17 -6.20 2.07
CA TYR A 15 2.91 -7.11 0.97
C TYR A 15 2.79 -8.55 1.46
N TRP A 16 1.86 -9.34 0.90
CA TRP A 16 1.76 -10.79 1.14
C TRP A 16 1.05 -11.50 0.00
N GLU A 17 1.25 -12.81 -0.05
CA GLU A 17 0.67 -13.70 -1.06
C GLU A 17 -0.59 -14.40 -0.51
N GLU A 18 -1.66 -14.45 -1.30
CA GLU A 18 -2.91 -15.15 -0.98
C GLU A 18 -3.30 -16.03 -2.20
N GLN A 19 -4.12 -17.07 -2.02
CA GLN A 19 -4.44 -18.04 -3.09
C GLN A 19 -5.02 -17.42 -4.38
N SER A 20 -5.47 -16.16 -4.34
CA SER A 20 -6.01 -15.39 -5.47
C SER A 20 -5.04 -14.36 -6.09
N GLY A 21 -3.79 -14.24 -5.62
CA GLY A 21 -2.78 -13.28 -6.12
C GLY A 21 -1.92 -12.62 -5.03
N PHE A 22 -0.98 -11.75 -5.41
CA PHE A 22 -0.25 -10.92 -4.41
C PHE A 22 -1.13 -9.78 -3.99
N CYS A 23 -1.14 -9.51 -2.69
CA CYS A 23 -1.84 -8.39 -2.15
C CYS A 23 -0.89 -7.37 -1.51
N CYS A 24 -1.15 -6.10 -1.77
CA CYS A 24 -0.51 -4.94 -1.16
C CYS A 24 -1.49 -4.32 -0.17
N ARG A 25 -1.09 -3.98 1.04
CA ARG A 25 -1.83 -3.12 1.97
C ARG A 25 -1.14 -1.78 2.04
N VAL A 26 -1.90 -0.73 1.79
CA VAL A 26 -1.50 0.66 1.96
C VAL A 26 -2.44 1.28 2.99
N GLY A 27 -1.93 1.50 4.21
CA GLY A 27 -2.78 1.92 5.34
C GLY A 27 -3.88 0.88 5.63
N GLN A 28 -5.15 1.29 5.62
CA GLN A 28 -6.30 0.36 5.79
C GLN A 28 -6.79 -0.28 4.49
N HIS A 29 -6.20 0.06 3.34
CA HIS A 29 -6.65 -0.42 2.03
C HIS A 29 -5.76 -1.57 1.56
N LYS A 30 -6.35 -2.73 1.28
CA LYS A 30 -5.66 -3.85 0.63
C LYS A 30 -5.89 -3.75 -0.90
N PHE A 31 -5.01 -4.31 -1.71
CA PHE A 31 -5.06 -4.40 -3.17
C PHE A 31 -4.56 -5.79 -3.52
N CYS A 32 -5.08 -6.44 -4.55
CA CYS A 32 -4.63 -7.75 -4.98
C CYS A 32 -4.49 -7.70 -6.51
N LEU A 33 -3.27 -7.92 -6.97
CA LEU A 33 -2.87 -7.75 -8.36
C LEU A 33 -2.85 -9.12 -9.04
N GLY A 34 -3.51 -9.20 -10.20
CA GLY A 34 -3.50 -10.38 -11.05
C GLY A 34 -3.05 -10.02 -12.46
N ALA A 35 -2.08 -10.75 -12.98
CA ALA A 35 -1.69 -10.65 -14.39
C ALA A 35 -2.82 -11.18 -15.28
N SER A 36 -3.16 -10.46 -16.34
CA SER A 36 -3.99 -11.04 -17.40
C SER A 36 -3.12 -12.00 -18.21
N ARG A 37 -3.26 -13.32 -18.01
CA ARG A 37 -2.62 -14.33 -18.87
C ARG A 37 -3.30 -14.35 -20.24
N GLY A 38 -2.93 -13.41 -21.11
CA GLY A 38 -3.26 -13.45 -22.52
C GLY A 38 -2.27 -14.34 -23.27
N ARG A 39 -2.75 -15.41 -23.91
CA ARG A 39 -1.98 -16.15 -24.93
C ARG A 39 -1.69 -15.18 -26.08
N ASN A 40 -0.42 -15.07 -26.47
CA ASN A 40 0.00 -14.32 -27.65
C ASN A 40 -0.71 -14.86 -28.89
N GLN A 41 -1.69 -14.11 -29.42
CA GLN A 41 -2.01 -14.12 -30.83
C GLN A 41 -1.90 -12.70 -31.35
N VAL A 42 -1.00 -12.53 -32.32
CA VAL A 42 -0.78 -11.29 -33.05
C VAL A 42 -2.03 -11.03 -33.89
N GLN A 43 -2.84 -10.04 -33.52
CA GLN A 43 -3.76 -9.39 -34.44
C GLN A 43 -3.34 -7.93 -34.60
N LYS A 44 -2.72 -7.64 -35.75
CA LYS A 44 -2.49 -6.28 -36.24
C LYS A 44 -3.85 -5.65 -36.50
N GLY A 45 -4.25 -4.63 -35.74
CA GLY A 45 -5.42 -3.82 -36.11
C GLY A 45 -6.16 -3.02 -35.02
N GLN A 46 -5.88 -3.15 -33.72
CA GLN A 46 -6.61 -2.42 -32.67
C GLN A 46 -5.73 -2.12 -31.45
N ARG A 47 -4.81 -1.14 -31.53
CA ARG A 47 -3.72 -1.03 -30.54
C ARG A 47 -3.94 -0.13 -29.33
N LEU A 48 -4.86 0.85 -29.35
CA LEU A 48 -4.98 1.77 -28.20
C LEU A 48 -5.97 1.30 -27.12
N HIS A 49 -7.03 0.59 -27.49
CA HIS A 49 -8.01 0.04 -26.54
C HIS A 49 -7.48 -1.12 -25.68
N SER A 50 -6.28 -1.64 -25.95
CA SER A 50 -5.74 -2.81 -25.24
C SER A 50 -4.74 -2.46 -24.14
N LEU A 51 -4.08 -1.30 -24.18
CA LEU A 51 -3.03 -0.93 -23.21
C LEU A 51 -3.61 -0.27 -21.94
N MET A 52 -4.67 0.50 -22.12
CA MET A 52 -5.31 1.30 -21.07
C MET A 52 -6.54 0.63 -20.46
N ASP A 53 -6.89 -0.59 -20.89
CA ASP A 53 -8.09 -1.32 -20.43
C ASP A 53 -7.89 -1.98 -19.06
N ILE A 54 -8.00 -1.17 -18.01
CA ILE A 54 -7.89 -1.61 -16.61
C ILE A 54 -9.27 -2.04 -16.11
N LYS A 55 -9.37 -3.30 -15.65
CA LYS A 55 -10.63 -3.89 -15.18
C LYS A 55 -10.51 -4.40 -13.75
N PHE A 56 -11.59 -4.27 -12.98
CA PHE A 56 -11.70 -4.87 -11.66
C PHE A 56 -12.79 -5.93 -11.64
N VAL A 57 -12.41 -7.21 -11.57
CA VAL A 57 -13.33 -8.34 -11.67
C VAL A 57 -13.05 -9.34 -10.56
N GLY A 58 -14.08 -9.72 -9.81
CA GLY A 58 -13.97 -10.76 -8.77
C GLY A 58 -13.01 -10.43 -7.63
N GLY A 59 -12.76 -9.15 -7.35
CA GLY A 59 -11.78 -8.73 -6.32
C GLY A 59 -10.34 -8.62 -6.82
N VAL A 60 -10.10 -8.81 -8.13
CA VAL A 60 -8.78 -8.74 -8.75
C VAL A 60 -8.72 -7.56 -9.71
N LEU A 61 -7.69 -6.72 -9.55
CA LEU A 61 -7.38 -5.63 -10.47
C LEU A 61 -6.51 -6.17 -11.61
N ARG A 62 -7.06 -6.19 -12.83
CA ARG A 62 -6.40 -6.62 -14.05
C ARG A 62 -5.86 -5.39 -14.78
N ILE A 63 -4.55 -5.37 -14.95
CA ILE A 63 -3.82 -4.30 -15.63
C ILE A 63 -3.11 -4.94 -16.82
N PRO A 64 -3.24 -4.39 -18.04
CA PRO A 64 -2.46 -4.83 -19.19
C PRO A 64 -0.96 -4.71 -18.93
N GLN A 65 -0.17 -5.59 -19.54
CA GLN A 65 1.28 -5.51 -19.43
C GLN A 65 1.80 -4.25 -20.13
N LEU A 66 2.69 -3.53 -19.45
CA LEU A 66 3.41 -2.36 -19.95
C LEU A 66 4.91 -2.66 -19.95
N ASN A 67 5.54 -2.58 -21.12
CA ASN A 67 7.00 -2.64 -21.22
C ASN A 67 7.57 -1.23 -21.18
N ILE A 68 8.59 -1.03 -20.34
CA ILE A 68 9.21 0.26 -20.08
C ILE A 68 10.59 0.27 -20.73
N TYR A 69 10.77 1.21 -21.65
CA TYR A 69 11.99 1.49 -22.39
C TYR A 69 12.50 2.89 -22.05
N TYR A 70 13.68 3.23 -22.57
CA TYR A 70 14.31 4.54 -22.40
C TYR A 70 13.47 5.68 -23.01
N GLU A 71 12.67 5.42 -24.04
CA GLU A 71 11.79 6.45 -24.62
C GLU A 71 10.43 6.56 -23.91
N THR A 72 10.11 5.66 -22.97
CA THR A 72 8.77 5.63 -22.35
C THR A 72 8.45 6.93 -21.62
N GLU A 73 9.42 7.52 -20.92
CA GLU A 73 9.24 8.80 -20.23
C GLU A 73 8.86 9.93 -21.19
N SER A 74 9.60 10.06 -22.30
CA SER A 74 9.36 11.13 -23.28
C SER A 74 8.07 10.89 -24.06
N GLN A 75 7.74 9.65 -24.39
CA GLN A 75 6.46 9.29 -25.02
C GLN A 75 5.27 9.68 -24.15
N PHE A 76 5.25 9.29 -22.87
CA PHE A 76 4.17 9.67 -21.96
C PHE A 76 4.12 11.18 -21.75
N THR A 77 5.25 11.83 -21.57
CA THR A 77 5.31 13.30 -21.38
C THR A 77 4.73 14.04 -22.58
N ASN A 78 5.11 13.66 -23.80
CA ASN A 78 4.63 14.29 -25.02
C ASN A 78 3.13 14.06 -25.23
N LEU A 79 2.63 12.86 -24.95
CA LEU A 79 1.20 12.54 -25.06
C LEU A 79 0.37 13.28 -23.99
N VAL A 80 0.86 13.39 -22.75
CA VAL A 80 0.21 14.18 -21.70
C VAL A 80 0.19 15.67 -22.09
N ALA A 81 1.28 16.20 -22.62
CA ALA A 81 1.33 17.58 -23.10
C ALA A 81 0.36 17.84 -24.25
N TYR A 82 0.22 16.88 -25.17
CA TYR A 82 -0.78 16.94 -26.24
C TYR A 82 -2.22 16.97 -25.68
N GLU A 83 -2.56 16.07 -24.76
CA GLU A 83 -3.88 16.06 -24.11
C GLU A 83 -4.14 17.31 -23.26
N GLN A 84 -3.09 17.96 -22.76
CA GLN A 84 -3.21 19.22 -22.03
C GLN A 84 -3.62 20.40 -22.90
N TYR A 85 -3.29 20.36 -24.19
CA TYR A 85 -3.66 21.40 -25.14
C TYR A 85 -5.07 21.20 -25.74
N LEU A 86 -5.69 20.04 -25.52
CA LEU A 86 -7.05 19.79 -25.97
C LEU A 86 -8.08 20.66 -25.21
N PRO A 87 -9.20 21.04 -25.86
CA PRO A 87 -10.27 21.80 -25.22
C PRO A 87 -10.82 21.12 -23.96
N ASP A 88 -11.34 21.95 -23.05
CA ASP A 88 -12.01 21.45 -21.85
C ASP A 88 -13.23 20.61 -22.22
N GLY A 89 -13.30 19.40 -21.68
CA GLY A 89 -14.36 18.43 -21.95
C GLY A 89 -13.88 17.20 -22.73
N GLU A 90 -12.74 17.29 -23.42
CA GLU A 90 -12.12 16.16 -24.09
C GLU A 90 -11.56 15.15 -23.08
N PRO A 91 -11.66 13.83 -23.36
CA PRO A 91 -11.13 12.81 -22.48
C PRO A 91 -9.60 12.82 -22.49
N ARG A 92 -9.00 12.71 -21.30
CA ARG A 92 -7.54 12.71 -21.09
C ARG A 92 -7.06 11.29 -20.76
N TYR A 93 -7.22 10.37 -21.71
CA TYR A 93 -7.01 8.93 -21.48
C TYR A 93 -5.57 8.61 -21.03
N VAL A 94 -4.58 9.21 -21.69
CA VAL A 94 -3.17 8.98 -21.40
C VAL A 94 -2.80 9.63 -20.07
N SER A 95 -3.28 10.84 -19.79
CA SER A 95 -3.09 11.53 -18.52
C SER A 95 -3.70 10.74 -17.36
N ASP A 96 -4.93 10.25 -17.52
CA ASP A 96 -5.62 9.43 -16.53
C ASP A 96 -4.90 8.11 -16.29
N TYR A 97 -4.41 7.47 -17.35
CA TYR A 97 -3.67 6.22 -17.25
C TYR A 97 -2.30 6.41 -16.60
N THR A 98 -1.57 7.45 -16.98
CA THR A 98 -0.27 7.79 -16.40
C THR A 98 -0.43 8.13 -14.91
N PHE A 99 -1.49 8.85 -14.55
CA PHE A 99 -1.82 9.13 -13.16
C PHE A 99 -2.17 7.85 -12.39
N PHE A 100 -2.93 6.94 -13.00
CA PHE A 100 -3.21 5.63 -12.41
C PHE A 100 -1.91 4.86 -12.11
N LEU A 101 -0.98 4.80 -13.07
CA LEU A 101 0.31 4.13 -12.89
C LEU A 101 1.17 4.82 -11.84
N HIS A 102 1.21 6.15 -11.82
CA HIS A 102 1.88 6.92 -10.78
C HIS A 102 1.36 6.58 -9.38
N CYS A 103 0.04 6.46 -9.21
CA CYS A 103 -0.51 6.07 -7.90
C CYS A 103 -0.18 4.62 -7.52
N LEU A 104 0.09 3.74 -8.49
CA LEU A 104 0.49 2.35 -8.27
C LEU A 104 1.99 2.23 -7.94
N ILE A 105 2.84 3.01 -8.63
CA ILE A 105 4.30 2.95 -8.62
C ILE A 105 4.86 4.19 -7.94
N ASN A 106 5.31 4.05 -6.69
CA ASN A 106 5.91 5.13 -5.93
C ASN A 106 7.34 4.79 -5.46
N THR A 107 7.65 3.50 -5.27
CA THR A 107 8.94 3.00 -4.80
C THR A 107 9.50 1.92 -5.73
N PRO A 108 10.82 1.64 -5.69
CA PRO A 108 11.42 0.55 -6.47
C PRO A 108 10.79 -0.81 -6.16
N HIS A 109 10.38 -1.02 -4.91
CA HIS A 109 9.71 -2.26 -4.49
C HIS A 109 8.32 -2.43 -5.13
N ASP A 110 7.60 -1.33 -5.40
CA ASP A 110 6.35 -1.39 -6.17
C ASP A 110 6.61 -1.89 -7.60
N VAL A 111 7.70 -1.42 -8.22
CA VAL A 111 8.11 -1.83 -9.57
C VAL A 111 8.48 -3.31 -9.58
N GLU A 112 9.31 -3.74 -8.62
CA GLU A 112 9.72 -5.13 -8.46
C GLU A 112 8.50 -6.07 -8.39
N LEU A 113 7.50 -5.69 -7.57
CA LEU A 113 6.28 -6.46 -7.44
C LEU A 113 5.51 -6.57 -8.75
N LEU A 114 5.31 -5.44 -9.43
CA LEU A 114 4.57 -5.41 -10.69
C LEU A 114 5.30 -6.19 -11.78
N ARG A 115 6.63 -6.20 -11.76
CA ARG A 115 7.48 -7.01 -12.63
C ARG A 115 7.33 -8.50 -12.36
N ARG A 116 7.37 -8.92 -11.08
CA ARG A 116 7.08 -10.31 -10.68
C ARG A 116 5.70 -10.78 -11.13
N ARG A 117 4.74 -9.86 -11.25
CA ARG A 117 3.38 -10.12 -11.74
C ARG A 117 3.24 -9.97 -13.26
N GLY A 118 4.30 -9.70 -14.01
CA GLY A 118 4.23 -9.51 -15.46
C GLY A 118 3.38 -8.33 -15.89
N ILE A 119 3.11 -7.37 -14.98
CA ILE A 119 2.42 -6.13 -15.30
C ILE A 119 3.41 -5.11 -15.86
N ILE A 120 4.64 -5.09 -15.34
CA ILE A 120 5.73 -4.26 -15.85
C ILE A 120 6.82 -5.15 -16.46
N GLY A 121 7.15 -4.91 -17.72
CA GLY A 121 8.41 -5.35 -18.31
C GLY A 121 9.45 -4.25 -18.13
N ASN A 122 10.42 -4.43 -17.26
CA ASN A 122 11.50 -3.45 -17.07
C ASN A 122 12.63 -3.71 -18.09
N CYS A 123 12.72 -2.89 -19.14
CA CYS A 123 13.82 -2.93 -20.11
C CYS A 123 14.90 -1.86 -19.84
N LEU A 124 14.76 -1.06 -18.78
CA LEU A 124 15.80 -0.14 -18.28
C LEU A 124 16.84 -0.87 -17.42
N GLY A 125 16.46 -1.98 -16.80
CA GLY A 125 17.35 -2.81 -15.97
C GLY A 125 17.45 -2.37 -14.51
N ASN A 126 16.89 -1.20 -14.15
CA ASN A 126 16.86 -0.69 -12.79
C ASN A 126 15.43 -0.33 -12.35
N ASP A 127 14.95 -0.96 -11.28
CA ASP A 127 13.60 -0.71 -10.73
C ASP A 127 13.49 0.69 -10.10
N GLU A 128 14.61 1.27 -9.64
CA GLU A 128 14.64 2.61 -9.07
C GLU A 128 14.40 3.69 -10.14
N GLU A 129 15.06 3.58 -11.29
CA GLU A 129 14.85 4.47 -12.43
C GLU A 129 13.40 4.47 -12.91
N VAL A 130 12.77 3.28 -12.98
CA VAL A 130 11.35 3.17 -13.31
C VAL A 130 10.47 3.92 -12.30
N SER A 131 10.74 3.75 -11.00
CA SER A 131 9.95 4.40 -9.96
C SER A 131 10.11 5.93 -10.00
N LEU A 132 11.34 6.42 -10.25
CA LEU A 132 11.64 7.83 -10.41
C LEU A 132 10.96 8.41 -11.66
N MET A 133 11.00 7.70 -12.78
CA MET A 133 10.31 8.09 -14.02
C MET A 133 8.81 8.35 -13.76
N PHE A 134 8.09 7.41 -13.16
CA PHE A 134 6.66 7.60 -12.86
C PHE A 134 6.41 8.67 -11.81
N ASN A 135 7.33 8.87 -10.85
CA ASN A 135 7.25 9.98 -9.90
C ASN A 135 7.43 11.35 -10.58
N ARG A 136 8.24 11.44 -11.64
CA ARG A 136 8.38 12.66 -12.46
C ARG A 136 7.13 12.88 -13.32
N LEU A 137 6.66 11.85 -14.04
CA LEU A 137 5.44 11.90 -14.84
C LEU A 137 4.21 12.28 -14.00
N GLY A 138 4.10 11.79 -12.77
CA GLY A 138 3.00 12.15 -11.87
C GLY A 138 2.92 13.64 -11.52
N LYS A 139 4.04 14.37 -11.55
CA LYS A 139 4.07 15.81 -11.24
C LYS A 139 3.57 16.69 -12.38
N SER A 140 3.66 16.22 -13.63
CA SER A 140 3.28 17.00 -14.80
C SER A 140 1.80 16.84 -15.19
N ILE A 141 1.06 15.95 -14.55
CA ILE A 141 -0.32 15.64 -14.93
C ILE A 141 -1.29 16.62 -14.27
N LEU A 142 -2.02 17.35 -15.11
CA LEU A 142 -3.20 18.12 -14.74
C LEU A 142 -4.42 17.20 -14.80
N THR A 143 -4.90 16.83 -13.63
CA THR A 143 -6.08 15.97 -13.46
C THR A 143 -7.36 16.68 -13.90
N SER A 144 -8.10 16.04 -14.81
CA SER A 144 -9.42 16.47 -15.26
C SER A 144 -10.52 16.18 -14.23
N SER A 145 -11.63 16.92 -14.32
CA SER A 145 -12.85 16.66 -13.54
C SER A 145 -13.51 15.32 -13.89
N LYS A 146 -13.27 14.80 -15.10
CA LYS A 146 -13.77 13.50 -15.58
C LYS A 146 -12.63 12.49 -15.73
N PHE A 147 -12.29 11.83 -14.62
CA PHE A 147 -11.27 10.78 -14.62
C PHE A 147 -11.85 9.41 -15.03
N SER A 148 -11.22 8.80 -16.03
CA SER A 148 -11.67 7.58 -16.72
C SER A 148 -11.77 6.36 -15.81
N TYR A 149 -10.88 6.21 -14.82
CA TYR A 149 -10.86 5.05 -13.92
C TYR A 149 -11.57 5.29 -12.57
N SER A 150 -12.44 6.30 -12.50
CA SER A 150 -13.11 6.70 -11.26
C SER A 150 -13.93 5.56 -10.67
N GLN A 151 -14.69 4.88 -11.53
CA GLN A 151 -15.48 3.71 -11.17
C GLN A 151 -14.60 2.54 -10.73
N THR A 152 -13.50 2.27 -11.43
CA THR A 152 -12.54 1.22 -11.06
C THR A 152 -11.96 1.45 -9.67
N PHE A 153 -11.54 2.68 -9.35
CA PHE A 153 -11.09 3.03 -8.00
C PHE A 153 -12.21 2.88 -6.97
N ALA A 154 -13.43 3.30 -7.30
CA ALA A 154 -14.57 3.17 -6.40
C ALA A 154 -14.89 1.70 -6.09
N ASP A 155 -14.84 0.82 -7.09
CA ASP A 155 -15.13 -0.60 -6.94
C ASP A 155 -14.05 -1.34 -6.16
N VAL A 156 -12.77 -1.04 -6.46
CA VAL A 156 -11.63 -1.51 -5.66
C VAL A 156 -11.83 -1.08 -4.21
N ASN A 157 -12.02 0.22 -3.96
CA ASN A 157 -12.16 0.75 -2.61
C ASN A 157 -13.36 0.14 -1.86
N LYS A 158 -14.50 -0.02 -2.54
CA LYS A 158 -15.71 -0.63 -2.00
C LYS A 158 -15.49 -2.10 -1.64
N HIS A 159 -14.82 -2.87 -2.50
CA HIS A 159 -14.50 -4.27 -2.24
C HIS A 159 -13.63 -4.42 -0.98
N TYR A 160 -12.56 -3.62 -0.89
CA TYR A 160 -11.65 -3.70 0.25
C TYR A 160 -12.28 -3.17 1.53
N ARG A 161 -12.99 -2.04 1.49
CA ARG A 161 -13.70 -1.53 2.67
C ARG A 161 -14.70 -2.54 3.22
N ARG A 162 -15.43 -3.26 2.35
CA ARG A 162 -16.33 -4.35 2.76
C ARG A 162 -15.57 -5.49 3.43
N ARG A 163 -14.43 -5.91 2.87
CA ARG A 163 -13.62 -7.01 3.42
C ARG A 163 -12.98 -6.63 4.76
N THR A 164 -12.41 -5.43 4.87
CA THR A 164 -11.85 -4.90 6.12
C THR A 164 -12.92 -4.83 7.21
N LYS A 165 -14.11 -4.31 6.90
CA LYS A 165 -15.24 -4.29 7.85
C LYS A 165 -15.62 -5.69 8.33
N LYS A 166 -15.65 -6.69 7.44
CA LYS A 166 -15.93 -8.09 7.83
C LYS A 166 -14.86 -8.66 8.75
N TRP A 167 -13.58 -8.41 8.46
CA TRP A 167 -12.47 -8.86 9.29
C TRP A 167 -12.48 -8.19 10.66
N VAL A 168 -12.67 -6.88 10.72
CA VAL A 168 -12.78 -6.14 11.99
C VAL A 168 -13.97 -6.65 12.81
N ALA A 169 -15.13 -6.87 12.17
CA ALA A 169 -16.30 -7.44 12.84
C ALA A 169 -16.04 -8.87 13.36
N LYS A 170 -15.30 -9.69 12.61
CA LYS A 170 -14.90 -11.03 13.04
C LYS A 170 -13.92 -10.99 14.22
N LEU A 171 -12.91 -10.14 14.15
CA LEU A 171 -11.94 -9.91 15.25
C LEU A 171 -12.67 -9.46 16.53
N TRP A 172 -13.60 -8.52 16.40
CA TRP A 172 -14.43 -8.08 17.51
C TRP A 172 -15.26 -9.23 18.09
N ARG A 173 -15.87 -10.06 17.25
CA ARG A 173 -16.66 -11.21 17.70
C ARG A 173 -15.80 -12.28 18.39
N ASP A 174 -14.67 -12.65 17.81
CA ASP A 174 -13.90 -13.80 18.28
C ASP A 174 -13.05 -13.44 19.51
N TYR A 175 -12.58 -12.19 19.62
CA TYR A 175 -11.67 -11.74 20.69
C TYR A 175 -12.37 -10.95 21.80
N PHE A 176 -13.31 -10.06 21.45
CA PHE A 176 -13.93 -9.12 22.40
C PHE A 176 -15.35 -9.50 22.85
N ASN A 177 -15.92 -10.59 22.33
CA ASN A 177 -17.29 -11.00 22.69
C ASN A 177 -17.33 -12.03 23.83
N SER A 178 -16.17 -12.55 24.25
CA SER A 178 -16.06 -13.37 25.46
C SER A 178 -15.60 -12.47 26.62
N PRO A 179 -16.50 -12.08 27.55
CA PRO A 179 -16.12 -11.28 28.71
C PRO A 179 -14.98 -11.93 29.52
N TRP A 180 -14.91 -13.26 29.50
CA TRP A 180 -13.85 -14.03 30.15
C TRP A 180 -12.47 -13.90 29.50
N SER A 181 -12.38 -13.76 28.17
CA SER A 181 -11.09 -13.56 27.48
C SER A 181 -10.51 -12.18 27.76
N ILE A 182 -11.36 -11.15 27.79
CA ILE A 182 -10.96 -9.78 28.15
C ILE A 182 -10.44 -9.74 29.58
N LEU A 183 -11.15 -10.37 30.53
CA LEU A 183 -10.75 -10.42 31.92
C LEU A 183 -9.39 -11.10 32.11
N LYS A 184 -9.15 -12.23 31.42
CA LYS A 184 -7.87 -12.94 31.45
C LYS A 184 -6.73 -12.11 30.86
N PHE A 185 -6.98 -11.41 29.76
CA PHE A 185 -5.99 -10.54 29.14
C PHE A 185 -5.61 -9.37 30.05
N LEU A 186 -6.60 -8.69 30.64
CA LEU A 186 -6.36 -7.60 31.59
C LEU A 186 -5.60 -8.06 32.84
N ALA A 187 -5.95 -9.24 33.39
CA ALA A 187 -5.24 -9.82 34.52
C ALA A 187 -3.75 -10.10 34.18
N ALA A 188 -3.47 -10.67 33.01
CA ALA A 188 -2.10 -10.93 32.57
C ALA A 188 -1.27 -9.64 32.40
N VAL A 189 -1.86 -8.59 31.82
CA VAL A 189 -1.20 -7.27 31.68
C VAL A 189 -0.92 -6.65 33.05
N ALA A 190 -1.87 -6.72 33.99
CA ALA A 190 -1.68 -6.21 35.35
C ALA A 190 -0.54 -6.96 36.09
N LEU A 191 -0.49 -8.29 35.97
CA LEU A 191 0.60 -9.09 36.54
C LEU A 191 1.95 -8.74 35.94
N LEU A 192 2.02 -8.52 34.62
CA LEU A 192 3.24 -8.10 33.94
C LEU A 192 3.72 -6.74 34.45
N ALA A 193 2.81 -5.77 34.59
CA ALA A 193 3.12 -4.44 35.10
C ALA A 193 3.62 -4.47 36.55
N LEU A 194 3.00 -5.31 37.39
CA LEU A 194 3.46 -5.54 38.77
C LEU A 194 4.86 -6.15 38.82
N ALA A 195 5.14 -7.14 37.97
CA ALA A 195 6.46 -7.74 37.87
C ALA A 195 7.53 -6.70 37.47
N PHE A 196 7.22 -5.85 36.48
CA PHE A 196 8.11 -4.75 36.08
C PHE A 196 8.37 -3.76 37.22
N LEU A 197 7.32 -3.34 37.94
CA LEU A 197 7.44 -2.47 39.11
C LEU A 197 8.32 -3.12 40.19
N GLN A 198 8.08 -4.40 40.49
CA GLN A 198 8.86 -5.13 41.48
C GLN A 198 10.34 -5.19 41.10
N THR A 199 10.66 -5.58 39.86
CA THR A 199 12.04 -5.61 39.36
C THR A 199 12.69 -4.23 39.41
N PHE A 200 11.96 -3.17 39.04
CA PHE A 200 12.45 -1.80 39.10
C PHE A 200 12.80 -1.37 40.52
N TYR A 201 11.90 -1.60 41.50
CA TYR A 201 12.16 -1.27 42.90
C TYR A 201 13.32 -2.09 43.49
N THR A 202 13.42 -3.39 43.15
CA THR A 202 14.53 -4.24 43.60
C THR A 202 15.86 -3.73 43.08
N VAL A 203 15.97 -3.44 41.77
CA VAL A 203 17.17 -2.88 41.16
C VAL A 203 17.51 -1.51 41.75
N TYR A 204 16.52 -0.63 41.91
CA TYR A 204 16.72 0.69 42.50
C TYR A 204 17.25 0.61 43.94
N SER A 205 16.72 -0.30 44.77
CA SER A 205 17.22 -0.51 46.15
C SER A 205 18.64 -1.08 46.21
N TYR A 206 19.05 -1.84 45.19
CA TYR A 206 20.40 -2.38 45.08
C TYR A 206 21.43 -1.28 44.76
N TYR A 207 21.06 -0.30 43.92
CA TYR A 207 21.92 0.84 43.60
C TYR A 207 21.90 1.97 44.64
N ASN A 208 20.86 2.04 45.49
CA ASN A 208 20.78 2.98 46.62
C ASN A 208 20.74 2.22 47.97
N PRO A 209 21.84 1.58 48.41
CA PRO A 209 21.88 1.02 49.75
C PRO A 209 21.77 2.15 50.77
N LYS A 210 20.71 2.14 51.58
CA LYS A 210 20.63 3.01 52.75
C LYS A 210 21.80 2.66 53.67
N THR A 211 22.75 3.57 53.81
CA THR A 211 23.78 3.51 54.85
C THR A 211 23.07 3.64 56.20
N ASN A 212 22.67 2.52 56.80
CA ASN A 212 22.24 2.50 58.19
C ASN A 212 23.48 2.68 59.07
N SER A 213 23.81 3.94 59.39
CA SER A 213 24.78 4.29 60.42
C SER A 213 24.18 4.04 61.80
N ASN A 214 24.13 2.77 62.23
CA ASN A 214 23.97 2.41 63.63
C ASN A 214 25.28 1.78 64.09
N GLY A 215 26.11 2.57 64.77
CA GLY A 215 27.36 2.13 65.39
C GLY A 215 27.12 1.06 66.47
N PRO A 216 28.13 0.23 66.79
CA PRO A 216 27.98 -0.85 67.75
C PRO A 216 27.81 -0.30 69.17
N PRO A 217 27.04 -0.99 70.05
CA PRO A 217 26.90 -0.59 71.43
C PRO A 217 28.24 -0.75 72.17
N SER A 218 28.68 0.31 72.83
CA SER A 218 29.76 0.29 73.81
C SER A 218 29.34 -0.60 74.99
N GLY A 219 29.93 -1.79 75.08
CA GLY A 219 29.84 -2.65 76.25
C GLY A 219 30.54 -2.00 77.45
N SER A 220 29.83 -1.95 78.56
CA SER A 220 30.32 -1.68 79.92
C SER A 220 30.97 -2.91 80.53
#